data_AF-A0A2V6KH36-F1
#
_entry.id   AF-A0A2V6KH36-F1
#
_cell.length_a   1.000
_cell.length_b   1.000
_cell.length_c   1.000
_cell.angle_alpha   90.00
_cell.angle_beta   90.00
_cell.angle_gamma   90.00
#
_symmetry.space_group_name_H-M   'P 1'
#
loop_
_entity.id
_entity.type
_entity.pdbx_description
1 polymer ?
#
loop_
_entity_poly.entity_id
_entity_poly.type
_entity_poly.pdbx_seq_one_letter_code
_entity_poly.pdbx_strand_id
1 'polypeptide(L)'
;METATQLAVFLANRPGALARVCEALAKAEININALATSDTVDHTVVRMVVSDPTKALMLLGEAGVLALESEVLMIETANQPGVLATIAERLAEADVNI
;
A
#
# COMPACT_ATOMS: atom_id res chain seq x y z
N MET A 1 -6.24 -14.16 6.94
CA MET A 1 -5.62 -12.99 7.60
C MET A 1 -4.16 -13.33 7.79
N GLU A 2 -3.29 -12.53 7.20
CA GLU A 2 -1.84 -12.68 7.29
C GLU A 2 -1.22 -11.30 7.49
N THR A 3 -0.01 -11.25 8.07
CA THR A 3 0.76 -10.01 8.07
C THR A 3 1.40 -9.82 6.70
N ALA A 4 1.45 -8.56 6.26
CA ALA A 4 2.07 -8.17 5.01
C ALA A 4 2.92 -6.91 5.23
N THR A 5 3.91 -6.71 4.36
CA THR A 5 4.69 -5.47 4.34
C THR A 5 4.03 -4.47 3.39
N GLN A 6 3.65 -3.32 3.92
CA GLN A 6 3.14 -2.19 3.16
C GLN A 6 4.26 -1.17 2.94
N LEU A 7 4.44 -0.74 1.70
CA LEU A 7 5.34 0.35 1.32
C LEU A 7 4.57 1.67 1.28
N ALA A 8 5.03 2.66 2.02
CA ALA A 8 4.59 4.05 1.91
C ALA A 8 5.57 4.80 0.98
N VAL A 9 5.15 5.02 -0.27
CA VAL A 9 5.97 5.62 -1.33
C VAL A 9 5.63 7.10 -1.46
N PHE A 10 6.65 7.95 -1.33
CA PHE A 10 6.49 9.40 -1.37
C PHE A 10 6.66 9.91 -2.79
N LEU A 11 5.59 10.45 -3.36
CA LEU A 11 5.56 10.95 -4.73
C LEU A 11 5.37 12.46 -4.77
N ALA A 12 6.02 13.09 -5.74
CA ALA A 12 5.68 14.45 -6.13
C ALA A 12 4.23 14.50 -6.61
N ASN A 13 3.45 15.45 -6.09
CA ASN A 13 2.06 15.66 -6.50
C ASN A 13 1.98 16.29 -7.90
N ARG A 14 2.26 15.48 -8.94
CA ARG A 14 2.20 15.88 -10.35
C ARG A 14 1.84 14.69 -11.26
N PRO A 15 1.19 14.95 -12.40
CA PRO A 15 0.88 13.91 -13.38
C PRO A 15 2.11 13.06 -13.76
N GLY A 16 1.90 11.75 -13.89
CA GLY A 16 2.93 10.78 -14.28
C GLY A 16 3.84 10.27 -13.16
N ALA A 17 3.77 10.83 -11.95
CA ALA A 17 4.58 10.34 -10.83
C ALA A 17 4.27 8.88 -10.47
N LEU A 18 3.00 8.55 -10.28
CA LEU A 18 2.55 7.18 -10.01
C LEU A 18 2.82 6.24 -11.19
N ALA A 19 2.62 6.71 -12.42
CA ALA A 19 2.85 5.90 -13.63
C ALA A 19 4.29 5.36 -13.70
N ARG A 20 5.29 6.19 -13.40
CA ARG A 20 6.70 5.76 -13.38
C ARG A 20 6.98 4.69 -12.34
N VAL A 21 6.37 4.78 -11.16
CA VAL A 21 6.50 3.76 -10.11
C VAL A 21 5.88 2.46 -10.56
N CYS A 22 4.63 2.49 -11.05
CA CYS A 22 3.96 1.29 -11.54
C CYS A 22 4.71 0.63 -12.70
N GLU A 23 5.27 1.42 -13.63
CA GLU A 23 6.08 0.90 -14.73
C GLU A 23 7.36 0.22 -14.24
N ALA A 24 8.04 0.80 -13.25
CA ALA A 24 9.26 0.21 -12.68
C ALA A 24 8.96 -1.11 -11.95
N LEU A 25 7.87 -1.16 -11.16
CA LEU A 25 7.42 -2.38 -10.50
C LEU A 25 7.04 -3.47 -11.53
N ALA A 26 6.31 -3.10 -12.59
CA ALA A 26 5.92 -4.03 -13.65
C ALA A 26 7.13 -4.61 -14.39
N LYS A 27 8.14 -3.79 -14.73
CA LYS A 27 9.39 -4.25 -15.36
C LYS A 27 10.18 -5.22 -14.48
N ALA A 28 10.02 -5.12 -13.16
CA ALA A 28 10.62 -6.01 -12.19
C ALA A 28 9.74 -7.22 -11.85
N GLU A 29 8.61 -7.41 -12.55
CA GLU A 29 7.64 -8.49 -12.32
C GLU A 29 7.05 -8.47 -10.90
N ILE A 30 6.86 -7.27 -10.33
CA ILE A 30 6.27 -7.06 -9.00
C ILE A 30 4.80 -6.67 -9.17
N ASN A 31 3.90 -7.51 -8.67
CA ASN A 31 2.47 -7.23 -8.67
C ASN A 31 2.08 -6.29 -7.51
N ILE A 32 1.04 -5.47 -7.72
CA ILE A 32 0.43 -4.62 -6.68
C ILE A 32 -0.85 -5.31 -6.22
N ASN A 33 -0.90 -5.69 -4.93
CA ASN A 33 -2.03 -6.42 -4.35
C ASN A 33 -3.06 -5.47 -3.73
N ALA A 34 -2.61 -4.34 -3.19
CA ALA A 34 -3.45 -3.30 -2.63
C ALA A 34 -2.80 -1.93 -2.82
N LEU A 35 -3.62 -0.89 -2.98
CA LEU A 35 -3.16 0.50 -3.08
C LEU A 35 -4.15 1.44 -2.40
N ALA A 36 -3.62 2.38 -1.63
CA ALA A 36 -4.37 3.51 -1.08
C ALA A 36 -3.51 4.77 -1.17
N THR A 37 -4.15 5.92 -1.37
CA THR A 37 -3.45 7.22 -1.40
C THR A 37 -3.84 8.04 -0.18
N SER A 38 -2.87 8.76 0.37
CA SER A 38 -3.07 9.78 1.39
C SER A 38 -2.44 11.06 0.85
N ASP A 39 -3.29 12.02 0.51
CA ASP A 39 -2.84 13.28 -0.09
C ASP A 39 -2.46 14.28 1.00
N THR A 40 -1.31 14.91 0.81
CA THR A 40 -0.92 16.13 1.53
C THR A 40 -0.70 17.25 0.52
N VAL A 41 -0.57 18.49 0.99
CA VAL A 41 -0.48 19.68 0.10
C VAL A 41 0.70 19.56 -0.88
N ASP A 42 1.85 19.08 -0.42
CA ASP A 42 3.10 19.08 -1.21
C ASP A 42 3.44 17.72 -1.82
N HIS A 43 2.95 16.62 -1.22
CA HIS A 43 3.28 15.25 -1.61
C HIS A 43 2.09 14.32 -1.50
N THR A 44 2.04 13.32 -2.37
CA THR A 44 1.12 12.19 -2.23
C THR A 44 1.89 11.02 -1.65
N VAL A 45 1.39 10.47 -0.54
CA VAL A 45 1.88 9.18 -0.02
C VAL A 45 1.02 8.09 -0.62
N VAL A 46 1.65 7.22 -1.41
CA VAL A 46 1.00 6.03 -1.97
C VAL A 46 1.37 4.84 -1.12
N ARG A 47 0.40 4.30 -0.39
CA ARG A 47 0.54 3.07 0.37
C ARG A 47 0.22 1.89 -0.54
N MET A 48 1.13 0.93 -0.63
CA MET A 48 0.96 -0.26 -1.46
C MET A 48 1.41 -1.52 -0.75
N VAL A 49 0.66 -2.61 -0.92
CA VAL A 49 1.14 -3.96 -0.63
C VAL A 49 1.48 -4.59 -1.97
N VAL A 50 2.70 -5.10 -2.09
CA VAL A 50 3.25 -5.65 -3.34
C VAL A 50 3.68 -7.10 -3.14
N SER A 51 3.83 -7.85 -4.23
CA SER A 51 4.20 -9.28 -4.18
C SER A 51 5.62 -9.53 -3.68
N ASP A 52 6.53 -8.57 -3.84
CA ASP A 52 7.92 -8.64 -3.35
C ASP A 52 8.34 -7.28 -2.77
N PRO A 53 8.08 -7.02 -1.48
CA PRO A 53 8.34 -5.73 -0.85
C PRO A 53 9.84 -5.41 -0.78
N THR A 54 10.68 -6.41 -0.52
CA THR A 54 12.14 -6.26 -0.46
C THR A 54 12.70 -5.79 -1.80
N LYS A 55 12.34 -6.48 -2.90
CA LYS A 55 12.79 -6.11 -4.25
C LYS A 55 12.24 -4.73 -4.66
N ALA A 56 11.00 -4.43 -4.31
CA ALA A 56 10.39 -3.13 -4.58
C ALA A 56 11.12 -2.01 -3.83
N LEU A 57 11.47 -2.18 -2.55
CA LEU A 57 12.19 -1.17 -1.77
C LEU A 57 13.56 -0.87 -2.38
N MET A 58 14.32 -1.91 -2.77
CA MET A 58 15.61 -1.75 -3.44
C MET A 58 15.46 -0.96 -4.76
N LEU A 59 14.52 -1.36 -5.60
CA LEU A 59 14.26 -0.73 -6.89
C LEU A 59 13.84 0.74 -6.75
N LEU A 60 13.00 1.05 -5.76
CA LEU A 60 12.56 2.42 -5.48
C LEU A 60 13.73 3.27 -4.97
N GLY A 61 14.58 2.72 -4.10
CA GLY A 61 15.79 3.37 -3.61
C GLY A 61 16.78 3.71 -4.73
N GLU A 62 17.05 2.76 -5.64
CA GLU A 62 17.89 2.98 -6.82
C GLU A 62 17.34 4.06 -7.75
N ALA A 63 16.02 4.19 -7.84
CA ALA A 63 15.34 5.23 -8.61
C ALA A 63 15.25 6.59 -7.90
N GLY A 64 15.80 6.71 -6.68
CA GLY A 64 15.73 7.93 -5.87
C GLY A 64 14.34 8.24 -5.33
N VAL A 65 13.47 7.23 -5.23
CA VAL A 65 12.12 7.36 -4.67
C VAL A 65 12.14 6.93 -3.20
N LEU A 66 11.76 7.84 -2.31
CA LEU A 66 11.64 7.53 -0.88
C LEU A 66 10.47 6.59 -0.64
N ALA A 67 10.74 5.46 0.03
CA ALA A 67 9.74 4.52 0.47
C ALA A 67 10.06 4.04 1.89
N LEU A 68 9.02 3.87 2.71
CA LEU A 68 9.11 3.35 4.07
C LEU A 68 8.26 2.09 4.21
N GLU A 69 8.77 1.10 4.95
CA GLU A 69 8.05 -0.14 5.23
C GLU A 69 7.26 -0.04 6.54
N SER A 70 6.09 -0.67 6.56
CA SER A 70 5.32 -0.91 7.79
C SER A 70 4.58 -2.24 7.71
N GLU A 71 4.49 -2.96 8.83
CA GLU A 71 3.69 -4.17 8.93
C GLU A 71 2.19 -3.83 8.98
N VAL A 72 1.38 -4.56 8.21
CA VAL A 72 -0.08 -4.42 8.16
C VAL A 72 -0.74 -5.79 8.15
N LEU A 73 -2.03 -5.84 8.52
CA LEU A 73 -2.84 -7.04 8.36
C LEU A 73 -3.58 -7.02 7.02
N MET A 74 -3.39 -8.07 6.23
CA MET A 74 -4.16 -8.31 5.01
C MET A 74 -5.26 -9.34 5.30
N ILE A 75 -6.50 -8.96 4.97
CA ILE A 75 -7.70 -9.79 5.20
C ILE A 75 -8.40 -9.98 3.87
N GLU A 76 -8.54 -11.24 3.45
CA GLU A 76 -9.42 -11.62 2.35
C GLU A 76 -10.84 -11.77 2.87
N THR A 77 -11.79 -11.13 2.19
CA THR A 77 -13.19 -11.11 2.60
C THR A 77 -14.10 -11.25 1.38
N ALA A 78 -15.36 -11.60 1.61
CA ALA A 78 -16.36 -11.56 0.55
C ALA A 78 -16.55 -10.12 0.06
N ASN A 79 -16.64 -9.94 -1.27
CA ASN A 79 -16.97 -8.65 -1.87
C ASN A 79 -18.49 -8.44 -1.88
N GLN A 80 -19.06 -8.12 -0.71
CA GLN A 80 -20.50 -7.93 -0.51
C GLN A 80 -20.77 -6.76 0.45
N PRO A 81 -21.90 -6.05 0.30
CA PRO A 81 -22.30 -4.99 1.23
C PRO A 81 -22.35 -5.50 2.69
N GLY A 82 -21.85 -4.70 3.64
CA GLY A 82 -21.90 -5.00 5.08
C GLY A 82 -20.74 -5.85 5.63
N VAL A 83 -19.91 -6.47 4.78
CA VAL A 83 -18.76 -7.28 5.22
C VAL A 83 -17.77 -6.44 6.02
N LEU A 84 -17.39 -5.26 5.52
CA LEU A 84 -16.48 -4.35 6.24
C LEU A 84 -17.12 -3.81 7.54
N ALA A 85 -18.43 -3.59 7.56
CA ALA A 85 -19.13 -3.17 8.78
C ALA A 85 -19.05 -4.24 9.87
N THR A 86 -19.23 -5.51 9.51
CA THR A 86 -19.07 -6.65 10.43
C THR A 86 -17.65 -6.70 10.99
N ILE A 87 -16.63 -6.47 10.16
CA ILE A 87 -15.23 -6.46 10.60
C ILE A 87 -14.96 -5.30 11.55
N ALA A 88 -15.42 -4.10 11.21
CA ALA A 88 -15.26 -2.91 12.05
C ALA A 88 -15.94 -3.07 13.42
N GLU A 89 -17.14 -3.67 13.46
CA GLU A 89 -17.85 -3.98 14.71
C GLU A 89 -17.06 -4.95 15.58
N ARG A 90 -16.50 -6.02 15.00
CA ARG A 90 -15.65 -6.99 15.73
C ARG A 90 -14.38 -6.35 16.30
N LEU A 91 -13.77 -5.43 15.58
CA LEU A 91 -12.59 -4.69 16.07
C LEU A 91 -12.96 -3.77 17.23
N ALA A 92 -14.09 -3.06 17.12
CA ALA A 92 -14.60 -2.20 18.18
C ALA A 92 -14.98 -2.99 19.45
N GLU A 93 -15.65 -4.14 19.31
CA GLU A 93 -15.97 -5.06 20.42
C GLU A 93 -14.71 -5.55 21.16
N ALA A 94 -13.59 -5.64 20.45
CA ALA A 94 -12.30 -6.08 20.97
C ALA A 94 -11.39 -4.92 21.44
N ASP A 95 -11.88 -3.67 21.44
CA ASP A 95 -11.11 -2.46 21.76
C ASP A 95 -9.86 -2.28 20.87
N VAL A 96 -9.96 -2.64 19.58
CA VAL A 96 -8.91 -2.48 18.57
C VAL A 96 -9.28 -1.32 17.64
N ASN A 97 -8.44 -0.27 17.61
CA ASN A 97 -8.63 0.89 16.75
C ASN A 97 -7.98 0.69 15.35
N ILE A 98 -8.52 1.37 14.34
CA ILE A 98 -7.95 1.53 12.99
C ILE A 98 -7.53 2.99 12.77
#